data_AF-A0A959QND5-F1
#
_entry.id   AF-A0A959QND5-F1
#
_cell.length_a   1.000
_cell.length_b   1.000
_cell.length_c   1.000
_cell.angle_alpha   90.00
_cell.angle_beta   90.00
_cell.angle_gamma   90.00
#
_symmetry.space_group_name_H-M   'P 1'
#
loop_
_entity.id
_entity.type
_entity.pdbx_description
1 polymer ?
#
loop_
_entity_poly.entity_id
_entity_poly.type
_entity_poly.pdbx_seq_one_letter_code
_entity_poly.pdbx_strand_id
1 'polypeptide(L)'
;MALQKITADWIVPVTQPPVRNGVVILDPSGRILDLSDTSEHDPAGLQRYSGIIVPGLINTHCHLELSHMRGVAPTGTGLLEFIRTVVTSRDTASADVIQQAISDAEDEMHAEGIVAVGDIANRPDTIRQKDRGRLRYYTFAECFDFLRDEEAVRALAEFRPAFDHLHPVAGGQKSLVPHAPYSVSPTLFRLLREVMSGPRATISIHNQETAGENELFQHGGGPIPAFYDGIQRPLQDFVPLGQTAI
;
A
#
# COMPACT_ATOMS: atom_id res chain seq x y z
N MET A 1 16.30 -18.15 29.44
CA MET A 1 14.89 -18.14 28.97
C MET A 1 14.71 -19.30 28.01
N ALA A 2 13.60 -20.03 28.11
CA ALA A 2 13.39 -21.25 27.32
C ALA A 2 12.93 -20.94 25.89
N LEU A 3 13.27 -21.81 24.94
CA LEU A 3 12.75 -21.78 23.57
C LEU A 3 11.25 -22.10 23.58
N GLN A 4 10.49 -21.47 22.70
CA GLN A 4 9.09 -21.83 22.47
C GLN A 4 9.02 -22.79 21.28
N LYS A 5 8.17 -23.82 21.38
CA LYS A 5 7.95 -24.80 20.32
C LYS A 5 6.46 -24.86 20.02
N ILE A 6 6.08 -24.46 18.82
CA ILE A 6 4.69 -24.51 18.37
C ILE A 6 4.53 -25.56 17.28
N THR A 7 3.40 -26.27 17.27
CA THR A 7 3.12 -27.30 16.27
C THR A 7 1.68 -27.24 15.81
N ALA A 8 1.43 -27.68 14.57
CA ALA A 8 0.11 -27.81 13.98
C ALA A 8 0.05 -29.01 13.02
N ASP A 9 -1.13 -29.32 12.50
CA ASP A 9 -1.31 -30.44 11.57
C ASP A 9 -0.48 -30.21 10.29
N TRP A 10 -0.36 -28.95 9.87
CA TRP A 10 0.54 -28.51 8.80
C TRP A 10 1.23 -27.20 9.12
N ILE A 11 2.50 -27.09 8.73
CA ILE A 11 3.26 -25.83 8.67
C ILE A 11 3.56 -25.54 7.20
N VAL A 12 3.23 -24.34 6.72
CA VAL A 12 3.54 -23.89 5.34
C VAL A 12 4.60 -22.79 5.41
N PRO A 13 5.90 -23.12 5.36
CA PRO A 13 6.96 -22.14 5.60
C PRO A 13 7.28 -21.24 4.40
N VAL A 14 6.64 -21.47 3.24
CA VAL A 14 6.86 -20.81 1.93
C VAL A 14 8.27 -20.89 1.34
N THR A 15 9.26 -21.35 2.09
CA THR A 15 10.65 -21.58 1.66
C THR A 15 10.92 -23.03 1.27
N GLN A 16 10.02 -23.95 1.60
CA GLN A 16 10.06 -25.38 1.30
C GLN A 16 8.62 -25.94 1.24
N PRO A 17 8.40 -27.20 0.78
CA PRO A 17 7.09 -27.81 0.77
C PRO A 17 6.42 -27.84 2.17
N PRO A 18 5.08 -27.84 2.24
CA PRO A 18 4.36 -27.96 3.51
C PRO A 18 4.80 -29.17 4.34
N VAL A 19 5.03 -28.94 5.64
CA VAL A 19 5.47 -29.98 6.58
C VAL A 19 4.28 -30.45 7.40
N ARG A 20 3.92 -31.72 7.25
CA ARG A 20 2.88 -32.35 8.08
C ARG A 20 3.44 -32.62 9.47
N ASN A 21 2.71 -32.29 10.52
CA ASN A 21 3.18 -32.41 11.91
C ASN A 21 4.54 -31.71 12.14
N GLY A 22 4.70 -30.50 11.59
CA GLY A 22 5.91 -29.70 11.80
C GLY A 22 5.93 -29.01 13.16
N VAL A 23 7.13 -28.72 13.66
CA VAL A 23 7.40 -27.95 14.87
C VAL A 23 8.22 -26.72 14.51
N VAL A 24 7.67 -25.53 14.75
CA VAL A 24 8.40 -24.26 14.62
C VAL A 24 9.05 -23.95 15.97
N ILE A 25 10.36 -23.77 15.96
CA ILE A 25 11.16 -23.44 17.14
C ILE A 25 11.44 -21.94 17.13
N LEU A 26 11.05 -21.27 18.20
CA LEU A 26 11.18 -19.83 18.37
C LEU A 26 12.12 -19.50 19.53
N ASP A 27 12.91 -18.44 19.37
CA ASP A 27 13.60 -17.82 20.49
C ASP A 27 12.64 -17.00 21.38
N PRO A 28 13.07 -16.51 22.55
CA PRO A 28 12.21 -15.71 23.43
C PRO A 28 11.70 -14.39 22.83
N SER A 29 12.27 -13.93 21.71
CA SER A 29 11.81 -12.74 20.98
C SER A 29 10.81 -13.06 19.86
N GLY A 30 10.48 -14.34 19.67
CA GLY A 30 9.58 -14.81 18.62
C GLY A 30 10.25 -15.00 17.26
N ARG A 31 11.59 -14.96 17.19
CA ARG A 31 12.32 -15.24 15.95
C ARG A 31 12.31 -16.74 15.68
N ILE A 32 11.94 -17.13 14.46
CA ILE A 32 12.06 -18.52 13.99
C ILE A 32 13.54 -18.90 13.92
N LEU A 33 13.90 -19.93 14.67
CA LEU A 33 15.24 -20.53 14.69
C LEU A 33 15.31 -21.74 13.76
N ASP A 34 14.28 -22.58 13.75
CA ASP A 34 14.31 -23.86 13.04
C ASP A 34 12.89 -24.44 12.82
N LEU A 35 12.79 -25.40 11.90
CA LEU A 35 11.59 -26.17 11.58
C LEU A 35 11.95 -27.66 11.50
N SER A 36 11.35 -28.48 12.35
CA SER A 36 11.63 -29.92 12.47
C SER A 36 10.34 -30.76 12.58
N ASP A 37 10.46 -32.09 12.58
CA ASP A 37 9.32 -32.99 12.72
C ASP A 37 8.94 -33.19 14.20
N THR A 38 7.64 -33.33 14.50
CA THR A 38 7.16 -33.63 15.87
C THR A 38 7.82 -34.84 16.54
N SER A 39 8.27 -35.85 15.79
CA SER A 39 8.94 -37.04 16.31
C SER A 39 10.31 -36.76 16.97
N GLU A 40 10.89 -35.59 16.71
CA GLU A 40 12.16 -35.15 17.29
C GLU A 40 11.98 -34.44 18.65
N HIS A 41 10.74 -34.27 19.12
CA HIS A 41 10.42 -33.49 20.32
C HIS A 41 9.56 -34.28 21.32
N ASP A 42 9.74 -34.00 22.61
CA ASP A 42 8.81 -34.45 23.64
C ASP A 42 7.45 -33.74 23.47
N PRO A 43 6.34 -34.48 23.27
CA PRO A 43 5.01 -33.89 23.14
C PRO A 43 4.60 -32.98 24.30
N ALA A 44 5.10 -33.20 25.52
CA ALA A 44 4.79 -32.38 26.68
C ALA A 44 5.37 -30.95 26.58
N GLY A 45 6.40 -30.75 25.74
CA GLY A 45 7.04 -29.45 25.50
C GLY A 45 6.49 -28.69 24.29
N LEU A 46 5.47 -29.21 23.60
CA LEU A 46 4.90 -28.61 22.39
C LEU A 46 3.61 -27.88 22.68
N GLN A 47 3.52 -26.62 22.23
CA GLN A 47 2.26 -25.89 22.15
C GLN A 47 1.55 -26.25 20.85
N ARG A 48 0.46 -27.02 20.96
CA ARG A 48 -0.25 -27.56 19.80
C ARG A 48 -1.45 -26.70 19.39
N TYR A 49 -1.55 -26.46 18.09
CA TYR A 49 -2.69 -25.86 17.41
C TYR A 49 -3.32 -26.88 16.45
N SER A 50 -4.62 -26.77 16.22
CA SER A 50 -5.32 -27.53 15.17
C SER A 50 -5.37 -26.71 13.89
N GLY A 51 -5.14 -27.34 12.74
CA GLY A 51 -5.16 -26.71 11.43
C GLY A 51 -3.77 -26.44 10.85
N ILE A 52 -3.65 -25.31 10.15
CA ILE A 52 -2.48 -24.95 9.34
C ILE A 52 -1.87 -23.67 9.90
N ILE A 53 -0.56 -23.67 10.14
CA ILE A 53 0.21 -22.45 10.42
C ILE A 53 0.84 -21.98 9.12
N VAL A 54 0.60 -20.71 8.79
CA VAL A 54 1.19 -20.00 7.66
C VAL A 54 1.87 -18.71 8.19
N PRO A 55 2.83 -18.13 7.46
CA PRO A 55 3.31 -16.78 7.76
C PRO A 55 2.15 -15.78 7.76
N GLY A 56 2.24 -14.77 8.61
CA GLY A 56 1.31 -13.64 8.57
C GLY A 56 1.29 -13.01 7.17
N LEU A 57 0.10 -12.59 6.73
CA LEU A 57 -0.09 -12.06 5.40
C LEU A 57 0.47 -10.64 5.27
N ILE A 58 0.86 -10.28 4.04
CA ILE A 58 1.31 -8.93 3.72
C ILE A 58 0.32 -8.35 2.72
N ASN A 59 -0.34 -7.26 3.11
CA ASN A 59 -1.10 -6.45 2.16
C ASN A 59 -0.13 -5.51 1.46
N THR A 60 0.25 -5.79 0.22
CA THR A 60 1.32 -5.03 -0.44
C THR A 60 0.88 -3.64 -0.92
N HIS A 61 -0.42 -3.36 -0.96
CA HIS A 61 -0.96 -2.10 -1.47
C HIS A 61 -2.39 -1.85 -0.97
N CYS A 62 -2.62 -0.73 -0.28
CA CYS A 62 -3.95 -0.21 0.03
C CYS A 62 -3.94 1.32 0.15
N HIS A 63 -5.13 1.93 0.18
CA HIS A 63 -5.31 3.32 0.60
C HIS A 63 -6.10 3.37 1.92
N LEU A 64 -5.40 3.19 3.04
CA LEU A 64 -6.04 3.16 4.36
C LEU A 64 -6.73 4.50 4.69
N GLU A 65 -6.18 5.62 4.21
CA GLU A 65 -6.79 6.96 4.37
C GLU A 65 -8.16 7.11 3.70
N LEU A 66 -8.50 6.24 2.75
CA LEU A 66 -9.79 6.24 2.05
C LEU A 66 -10.80 5.26 2.67
N SER A 67 -10.51 4.68 3.84
CA SER A 67 -11.40 3.68 4.46
C SER A 67 -12.82 4.20 4.71
N HIS A 68 -12.99 5.51 4.96
CA HIS A 68 -14.31 6.14 5.11
C HIS A 68 -15.12 6.20 3.80
N MET A 69 -14.48 5.96 2.66
CA MET A 69 -15.14 5.92 1.35
C MET A 69 -15.80 4.56 1.06
N ARG A 70 -15.70 3.58 1.97
CA ARG A 70 -16.37 2.29 1.83
C ARG A 70 -17.87 2.50 1.65
N GLY A 71 -18.41 2.03 0.52
CA GLY A 71 -19.82 2.18 0.16
C GLY A 71 -20.21 3.55 -0.38
N VAL A 72 -19.27 4.52 -0.48
CA VAL A 72 -19.50 5.83 -1.10
C VAL A 72 -19.30 5.76 -2.61
N ALA A 73 -18.21 5.12 -3.06
CA ALA A 73 -17.94 4.90 -4.47
C ALA A 73 -18.65 3.62 -4.96
N PRO A 74 -19.57 3.70 -5.93
CA PRO A 74 -20.25 2.53 -6.46
C PRO A 74 -19.27 1.57 -7.16
N THR A 75 -19.50 0.28 -7.03
CA THR A 75 -18.69 -0.74 -7.73
C THR A 75 -19.13 -0.88 -9.18
N GLY A 76 -18.21 -1.31 -10.06
CA GLY A 76 -18.52 -1.58 -11.47
C GLY A 76 -18.64 -0.35 -12.37
N THR A 77 -18.27 0.84 -11.90
CA THR A 77 -18.32 2.09 -12.69
C THR A 77 -17.06 2.37 -13.51
N GLY A 78 -16.00 1.57 -13.31
CA GLY A 78 -14.68 1.80 -13.90
C GLY A 78 -13.85 2.85 -13.14
N LEU A 79 -12.55 2.89 -13.46
CA LEU A 79 -11.55 3.66 -12.72
C LEU A 79 -11.83 5.17 -12.72
N LEU A 80 -12.16 5.76 -13.87
CA LEU A 80 -12.31 7.21 -13.97
C LEU A 80 -13.51 7.74 -13.16
N GLU A 81 -14.64 7.01 -13.17
CA GLU A 81 -15.79 7.35 -12.32
C GLU A 81 -15.49 7.13 -10.84
N PHE A 82 -14.69 6.10 -10.51
CA PHE A 82 -14.21 5.90 -9.15
C PHE A 82 -13.34 7.09 -8.70
N ILE A 83 -12.34 7.50 -9.48
CA ILE A 83 -11.47 8.66 -9.18
C ILE A 83 -12.31 9.93 -9.06
N ARG A 84 -13.27 10.16 -9.97
CA ARG A 84 -14.19 11.30 -9.89
C ARG A 84 -14.96 11.32 -8.57
N THR A 85 -15.42 10.16 -8.10
CA THR A 85 -16.11 10.04 -6.82
C THR A 85 -15.18 10.31 -5.65
N VAL A 86 -13.94 9.78 -5.68
CA VAL A 86 -12.93 10.06 -4.65
C VAL A 86 -12.63 11.56 -4.57
N VAL A 87 -12.31 12.21 -5.68
CA VAL A 87 -11.97 13.64 -5.70
C VAL A 87 -13.12 14.52 -5.21
N THR A 88 -14.37 14.16 -5.55
CA THR A 88 -15.55 14.97 -5.18
C THR A 88 -16.07 14.71 -3.76
N SER A 89 -15.80 13.53 -3.19
CA SER A 89 -16.42 13.10 -1.93
C SER A 89 -15.45 12.91 -0.78
N ARG A 90 -14.13 12.85 -1.02
CA ARG A 90 -13.13 12.55 0.03
C ARG A 90 -13.14 13.52 1.20
N ASP A 91 -13.48 14.79 0.95
CA ASP A 91 -13.46 15.87 1.95
C ASP A 91 -14.84 16.10 2.61
N THR A 92 -15.80 15.19 2.41
CA THR A 92 -17.17 15.32 2.96
C THR A 92 -17.30 14.76 4.37
N ALA A 93 -16.40 13.86 4.78
CA ALA A 93 -16.41 13.24 6.10
C ALA A 93 -15.67 14.12 7.13
N SER A 94 -16.12 14.07 8.38
CA SER A 94 -15.38 14.70 9.48
C SER A 94 -14.10 13.93 9.81
N ALA A 95 -13.14 14.60 10.44
CA ALA A 95 -11.91 13.96 10.90
C ALA A 95 -12.18 12.76 11.82
N ASP A 96 -13.19 12.81 12.69
CA ASP A 96 -13.54 11.70 13.58
C ASP A 96 -14.06 10.47 12.81
N VAL A 97 -14.86 10.69 11.76
CA VAL A 97 -15.35 9.61 10.88
C VAL A 97 -14.19 8.96 10.13
N ILE A 98 -13.26 9.78 9.60
CA ILE A 98 -12.06 9.29 8.91
C ILE A 98 -11.20 8.46 9.86
N GLN A 99 -10.93 8.95 11.07
CA GLN A 99 -10.13 8.24 12.07
C GLN A 99 -10.78 6.92 12.52
N GLN A 100 -12.10 6.90 12.72
CA GLN A 100 -12.81 5.68 13.08
C GLN A 100 -12.72 4.65 11.95
N ALA A 101 -12.97 5.06 10.71
CA ALA A 101 -12.90 4.15 9.56
C ALA A 101 -11.48 3.58 9.34
N ILE A 102 -10.43 4.39 9.58
CA ILE A 102 -9.03 3.94 9.55
C ILE A 102 -8.79 2.87 10.64
N SER A 103 -9.28 3.10 11.87
CA SER A 103 -9.13 2.14 12.97
C SER A 103 -9.85 0.82 12.66
N ASP A 104 -11.09 0.90 12.20
CA ASP A 104 -11.92 -0.28 11.87
C ASP A 104 -11.29 -1.10 10.73
N ALA A 105 -10.72 -0.43 9.71
CA ALA A 105 -10.02 -1.09 8.62
C ALA A 105 -8.71 -1.77 9.06
N GLU A 106 -7.95 -1.16 9.98
CA GLU A 106 -6.78 -1.83 10.58
C GLU A 106 -7.19 -3.04 11.43
N ASP A 107 -8.29 -2.93 12.17
CA ASP A 107 -8.85 -4.04 12.95
C ASP A 107 -9.26 -5.22 12.05
N GLU A 108 -9.91 -4.94 10.92
CA GLU A 108 -10.25 -5.94 9.90
C GLU A 108 -8.97 -6.59 9.35
N MET A 109 -7.97 -5.80 8.95
CA MET A 109 -6.70 -6.35 8.44
C MET A 109 -6.00 -7.26 9.46
N HIS A 110 -5.95 -6.84 10.73
CA HIS A 110 -5.34 -7.63 11.79
C HIS A 110 -6.13 -8.92 12.07
N ALA A 111 -7.46 -8.87 12.05
CA ALA A 111 -8.32 -10.04 12.23
C ALA A 111 -8.13 -11.07 11.11
N GLU A 112 -7.87 -10.62 9.89
CA GLU A 112 -7.57 -11.45 8.71
C GLU A 112 -6.10 -11.94 8.66
N GLY A 113 -5.32 -11.73 9.73
CA GLY A 113 -3.96 -12.24 9.86
C GLY A 113 -2.89 -11.46 9.07
N ILE A 114 -3.19 -10.23 8.67
CA ILE A 114 -2.23 -9.33 8.04
C ILE A 114 -1.30 -8.77 9.12
N VAL A 115 0.01 -8.79 8.85
CA VAL A 115 1.05 -8.35 9.79
C VAL A 115 1.89 -7.19 9.25
N ALA A 116 1.83 -6.95 7.94
CA ALA A 116 2.50 -5.83 7.29
C ALA A 116 1.70 -5.28 6.12
N VAL A 117 1.82 -3.97 5.89
CA VAL A 117 1.01 -3.24 4.91
C VAL A 117 1.87 -2.25 4.12
N GLY A 118 1.79 -2.29 2.80
CA GLY A 118 2.18 -1.20 1.91
C GLY A 118 1.02 -0.24 1.77
N ASP A 119 1.06 0.90 2.46
CA ASP A 119 -0.05 1.85 2.49
C ASP A 119 0.28 3.10 1.68
N ILE A 120 -0.61 3.46 0.76
CA ILE A 120 -0.58 4.71 0.01
C ILE A 120 -1.25 5.80 0.84
N ALA A 121 -0.60 6.95 0.97
CA ALA A 121 -1.14 8.10 1.68
C ALA A 121 -0.89 9.40 0.91
N ASN A 122 -1.91 10.23 0.74
CA ASN A 122 -1.78 11.60 0.27
C ASN A 122 -1.88 12.60 1.44
N ARG A 123 -2.43 12.20 2.58
CA ARG A 123 -2.71 13.04 3.76
C ARG A 123 -2.10 12.44 5.05
N PRO A 124 -1.96 13.23 6.13
CA PRO A 124 -1.43 12.74 7.41
C PRO A 124 -2.42 11.87 8.22
N ASP A 125 -3.61 11.57 7.69
CA ASP A 125 -4.72 10.99 8.45
C ASP A 125 -4.38 9.63 9.07
N THR A 126 -3.54 8.83 8.42
CA THR A 126 -3.18 7.49 8.93
C THR A 126 -2.06 7.50 9.99
N ILE A 127 -1.37 8.63 10.21
CA ILE A 127 -0.20 8.71 11.10
C ILE A 127 -0.56 8.25 12.52
N ARG A 128 -1.64 8.81 13.09
CA ARG A 128 -2.06 8.52 14.46
C ARG A 128 -2.37 7.04 14.68
N GLN A 129 -2.97 6.37 13.70
CA GLN A 129 -3.26 4.95 13.80
C GLN A 129 -1.98 4.12 13.70
N LYS A 130 -1.15 4.42 12.70
CA LYS A 130 0.12 3.72 12.47
C LYS A 130 1.07 3.80 13.66
N ASP A 131 1.11 4.93 14.36
CA ASP A 131 1.94 5.15 15.56
C ASP A 131 1.61 4.19 16.72
N ARG A 132 0.44 3.53 16.69
CA ARG A 132 0.09 2.47 17.66
C ARG A 132 0.93 1.20 17.47
N GLY A 133 1.57 1.02 16.31
CA GLY A 133 2.54 -0.04 16.07
C GLY A 133 1.97 -1.46 15.99
N ARG A 134 0.69 -1.61 15.65
CA ARG A 134 0.01 -2.91 15.55
C ARG A 134 0.41 -3.71 14.30
N LEU A 135 0.61 -3.01 13.19
CA LEU A 135 1.07 -3.58 11.92
C LEU A 135 2.37 -2.91 11.50
N ARG A 136 3.18 -3.61 10.70
CA ARG A 136 4.36 -3.03 10.09
C ARG A 136 4.00 -2.32 8.79
N TYR A 137 4.14 -1.00 8.76
CA TYR A 137 3.82 -0.21 7.57
C TYR A 137 5.06 0.14 6.73
N TYR A 138 4.93 0.00 5.42
CA TYR A 138 5.67 0.80 4.45
C TYR A 138 4.71 1.87 3.93
N THR A 139 4.94 3.15 4.25
CA THR A 139 4.05 4.22 3.76
C THR A 139 4.61 4.86 2.50
N PHE A 140 3.84 4.80 1.43
CA PHE A 140 4.11 5.45 0.16
C PHE A 140 3.34 6.77 0.11
N ALA A 141 4.04 7.87 0.41
CA ALA A 141 3.48 9.21 0.34
C ALA A 141 3.38 9.62 -1.13
N GLU A 142 2.17 9.59 -1.66
CA GLU A 142 1.94 9.62 -3.10
C GLU A 142 1.71 11.05 -3.61
N CYS A 143 2.41 11.39 -4.69
CA CYS A 143 2.40 12.69 -5.35
C CYS A 143 1.85 12.61 -6.77
N PHE A 144 1.14 13.66 -7.17
CA PHE A 144 0.68 13.88 -8.53
C PHE A 144 0.58 15.38 -8.84
N ASP A 145 0.67 15.75 -10.11
CA ASP A 145 0.59 17.13 -10.59
C ASP A 145 -0.33 17.28 -11.81
N PHE A 146 -1.16 16.28 -12.07
CA PHE A 146 -2.11 16.26 -13.18
C PHE A 146 -1.43 16.45 -14.54
N LEU A 147 -0.24 15.89 -14.74
CA LEU A 147 0.53 16.02 -15.99
C LEU A 147 0.94 17.47 -16.32
N ARG A 148 1.07 18.34 -15.31
CA ARG A 148 1.46 19.75 -15.49
C ARG A 148 2.85 20.00 -14.95
N ASP A 149 3.83 20.07 -15.85
CA ASP A 149 5.22 20.32 -15.49
C ASP A 149 5.42 21.60 -14.68
N GLU A 150 4.63 22.65 -14.96
CA GLU A 150 4.64 23.90 -14.21
C GLU A 150 4.16 23.77 -12.75
N GLU A 151 3.40 22.72 -12.43
CA GLU A 151 2.88 22.45 -11.09
C GLU A 151 3.78 21.52 -10.27
N ALA A 152 4.73 20.82 -10.89
CA ALA A 152 5.53 19.76 -10.28
C ALA A 152 6.22 20.18 -8.95
N VAL A 153 6.82 21.37 -8.91
CA VAL A 153 7.48 21.89 -7.69
C VAL A 153 6.47 22.17 -6.58
N ARG A 154 5.31 22.75 -6.95
CA ARG A 154 4.22 23.05 -6.01
C ARG A 154 3.62 21.75 -5.46
N ALA A 155 3.33 20.79 -6.33
CA ALA A 155 2.80 19.49 -5.95
C ALA A 155 3.74 18.77 -4.98
N LEU A 156 5.05 18.71 -5.28
CA LEU A 156 6.02 18.11 -4.36
C LEU A 156 6.02 18.82 -3.00
N ALA A 157 5.97 20.15 -2.96
CA ALA A 157 5.92 20.91 -1.71
C ALA A 157 4.62 20.69 -0.92
N GLU A 158 3.51 20.40 -1.60
CA GLU A 158 2.20 20.12 -0.99
C GLU A 158 2.16 18.75 -0.29
N PHE A 159 2.71 17.71 -0.93
CA PHE A 159 2.71 16.34 -0.38
C PHE A 159 3.88 16.07 0.57
N ARG A 160 4.95 16.87 0.49
CA ARG A 160 6.14 16.70 1.34
C ARG A 160 5.85 16.77 2.84
N PRO A 161 4.98 17.65 3.37
CA PRO A 161 4.61 17.64 4.78
C PRO A 161 4.02 16.31 5.24
N ALA A 162 3.09 15.69 4.49
CA ALA A 162 2.53 14.39 4.86
C ALA A 162 3.65 13.34 4.96
N PHE A 163 4.61 13.37 4.04
CA PHE A 163 5.80 12.55 4.12
C PHE A 163 6.67 12.84 5.34
N ASP A 164 6.98 14.10 5.64
CA ASP A 164 7.91 14.47 6.71
C ASP A 164 7.36 14.13 8.10
N HIS A 165 6.04 14.26 8.31
CA HIS A 165 5.37 13.93 9.57
C HIS A 165 5.19 12.42 9.81
N LEU A 166 5.38 11.57 8.80
CA LEU A 166 5.36 10.12 9.02
C LEU A 166 6.55 9.70 9.89
N HIS A 167 6.27 9.03 10.99
CA HIS A 167 7.28 8.41 11.86
C HIS A 167 7.17 6.90 11.74
N PRO A 168 8.01 6.23 10.92
CA PRO A 168 7.90 4.79 10.77
C PRO A 168 8.20 4.07 12.09
N VAL A 169 7.16 3.52 12.72
CA VAL A 169 7.27 2.70 13.92
C VAL A 169 7.56 1.24 13.56
N ALA A 170 8.04 0.45 14.55
CA ALA A 170 8.21 -1.01 14.43
C ALA A 170 9.03 -1.49 13.21
N GLY A 171 10.06 -0.72 12.81
CA GLY A 171 10.88 -1.05 11.62
C GLY A 171 10.17 -0.83 10.28
N GLY A 172 9.12 0.00 10.28
CA GLY A 172 8.47 0.51 9.09
C GLY A 172 9.40 1.40 8.24
N GLN A 173 8.95 1.71 7.04
CA GLN A 173 9.67 2.57 6.10
C GLN A 173 8.71 3.56 5.44
N LYS A 174 9.26 4.57 4.77
CA LYS A 174 8.47 5.51 3.97
C LYS A 174 9.21 5.94 2.71
N SER A 175 8.46 6.24 1.67
CA SER A 175 8.98 6.83 0.44
C SER A 175 7.96 7.81 -0.13
N LEU A 176 8.42 8.93 -0.69
CA LEU A 176 7.59 9.68 -1.62
C LEU A 176 7.48 8.86 -2.90
N VAL A 177 6.33 8.81 -3.56
CA VAL A 177 6.15 8.01 -4.78
C VAL A 177 5.27 8.74 -5.80
N PRO A 178 5.40 8.44 -7.10
CA PRO A 178 4.44 8.92 -8.11
C PRO A 178 3.12 8.14 -8.02
N HIS A 179 1.98 8.80 -8.26
CA HIS A 179 0.66 8.13 -8.34
C HIS A 179 0.58 7.17 -9.53
N ALA A 180 0.54 7.72 -10.75
CA ALA A 180 0.39 6.96 -11.99
C ALA A 180 0.95 7.75 -13.18
N PRO A 181 1.39 7.08 -14.27
CA PRO A 181 1.89 7.74 -15.47
C PRO A 181 0.94 8.81 -16.00
N TYR A 182 -0.37 8.52 -16.04
CA TYR A 182 -1.37 9.46 -16.57
C TYR A 182 -1.65 10.67 -15.68
N SER A 183 -0.96 10.83 -14.55
CA SER A 183 -1.24 11.87 -13.56
C SER A 183 0.01 12.60 -13.02
N VAL A 184 1.19 12.16 -13.44
CA VAL A 184 2.49 12.65 -12.96
C VAL A 184 3.31 13.12 -14.15
N SER A 185 3.71 14.38 -14.18
CA SER A 185 4.50 14.95 -15.26
C SER A 185 5.94 14.40 -15.28
N PRO A 186 6.65 14.49 -16.43
CA PRO A 186 8.06 14.15 -16.50
C PRO A 186 8.93 14.90 -15.49
N THR A 187 8.64 16.19 -15.22
CA THR A 187 9.34 16.98 -14.21
C THR A 187 9.14 16.44 -12.81
N LEU A 188 7.91 16.07 -12.42
CA LEU A 188 7.66 15.50 -11.09
C LEU A 188 8.33 14.12 -10.94
N PHE A 189 8.32 13.27 -11.97
CA PHE A 189 9.11 12.02 -11.95
C PHE A 189 10.60 12.27 -11.70
N ARG A 190 11.19 13.27 -12.35
CA ARG A 190 12.60 13.64 -12.13
C ARG A 190 12.84 14.13 -10.70
N LEU A 191 11.98 15.01 -10.19
CA LEU A 191 12.10 15.54 -8.84
C LEU A 191 11.97 14.43 -7.78
N LEU A 192 11.03 13.51 -7.94
CA LEU A 192 10.87 12.35 -7.04
C LEU A 192 12.12 11.48 -7.08
N ARG A 193 12.67 11.18 -8.26
CA ARG A 193 13.93 10.42 -8.39
C ARG A 193 15.09 11.07 -7.62
N GLU A 194 15.20 12.40 -7.67
CA GLU A 194 16.24 13.14 -6.94
C GLU A 194 16.07 13.01 -5.43
N VAL A 195 14.84 13.14 -4.93
CA VAL A 195 14.51 13.03 -3.48
C VAL A 195 14.65 11.60 -2.96
N MET A 196 14.37 10.60 -3.80
CA MET A 196 14.35 9.18 -3.43
C MET A 196 15.68 8.45 -3.57
N SER A 197 16.76 9.15 -3.94
CA SER A 197 18.07 8.59 -4.32
C SER A 197 18.85 7.83 -3.22
N GLY A 198 18.21 7.50 -2.10
CA GLY A 198 18.78 6.67 -1.04
C GLY A 198 18.77 5.17 -1.38
N PRO A 199 19.79 4.38 -0.97
CA PRO A 199 20.00 2.98 -1.40
C PRO A 199 18.95 1.96 -0.92
N ARG A 200 17.85 2.39 -0.28
CA ARG A 200 16.78 1.53 0.27
C ARG A 200 15.37 2.00 -0.07
N ALA A 201 15.21 3.00 -0.95
CA ALA A 201 13.88 3.49 -1.31
C ALA A 201 13.16 2.48 -2.23
N THR A 202 11.97 2.05 -1.80
CA THR A 202 11.02 1.29 -2.63
C THR A 202 10.03 2.25 -3.27
N ILE A 203 9.75 2.03 -4.56
CA ILE A 203 8.75 2.78 -5.33
C ILE A 203 7.48 1.92 -5.43
N SER A 204 6.32 2.54 -5.28
CA SER A 204 5.03 2.00 -5.70
C SER A 204 4.44 2.97 -6.72
N ILE A 205 3.79 2.45 -7.77
CA ILE A 205 3.15 3.26 -8.80
C ILE A 205 1.99 2.45 -9.39
N HIS A 206 0.84 3.08 -9.57
CA HIS A 206 -0.26 2.51 -10.34
C HIS A 206 0.10 2.58 -11.82
N ASN A 207 0.04 1.45 -12.53
CA ASN A 207 0.45 1.40 -13.92
C ASN A 207 -0.38 0.39 -14.69
N GLN A 208 -0.90 0.83 -15.84
CA GLN A 208 -1.77 0.05 -16.72
C GLN A 208 -2.98 -0.56 -16.00
N GLU A 209 -3.60 0.22 -15.10
CA GLU A 209 -4.79 -0.24 -14.38
C GLU A 209 -6.00 -0.37 -15.32
N THR A 210 -6.02 0.41 -16.41
CA THR A 210 -7.04 0.33 -17.45
C THR A 210 -6.45 0.39 -18.86
N ALA A 211 -7.18 -0.15 -19.84
CA ALA A 211 -6.81 -0.03 -21.25
C ALA A 211 -6.72 1.44 -21.71
N GLY A 212 -7.56 2.32 -21.15
CA GLY A 212 -7.58 3.75 -21.47
C GLY A 212 -6.28 4.48 -21.14
N GLU A 213 -5.50 3.97 -20.17
CA GLU A 213 -4.17 4.49 -19.87
C GLU A 213 -3.21 4.25 -21.04
N ASN A 214 -3.23 3.04 -21.62
CA ASN A 214 -2.41 2.75 -22.80
C ASN A 214 -2.85 3.55 -24.02
N GLU A 215 -4.16 3.72 -24.23
CA GLU A 215 -4.68 4.54 -25.34
C GLU A 215 -4.21 6.01 -25.28
N LEU A 216 -4.13 6.58 -24.07
CA LEU A 216 -3.58 7.90 -23.86
C LEU A 216 -2.11 7.97 -24.31
N PHE A 217 -1.25 7.08 -23.82
CA PHE A 217 0.18 7.14 -24.14
C PHE A 217 0.52 6.70 -25.56
N GLN A 218 -0.25 5.80 -26.15
CA GLN A 218 -0.02 5.33 -27.52
C GLN A 218 -0.52 6.33 -28.56
N HIS A 219 -1.66 6.97 -28.31
CA HIS A 219 -2.39 7.70 -29.35
C HIS A 219 -2.90 9.08 -28.92
N GLY A 220 -2.76 9.46 -27.65
CA GLY A 220 -3.31 10.71 -27.11
C GLY A 220 -4.84 10.66 -26.92
N GLY A 221 -5.43 9.47 -27.01
CA GLY A 221 -6.86 9.25 -27.01
C GLY A 221 -7.36 8.55 -25.75
N GLY A 222 -8.46 7.81 -25.91
CA GLY A 222 -9.10 7.08 -24.81
C GLY A 222 -9.95 7.98 -23.91
N PRO A 223 -10.37 7.46 -22.75
CA PRO A 223 -11.31 8.15 -21.87
C PRO A 223 -10.66 9.18 -20.93
N ILE A 224 -9.32 9.18 -20.79
CA ILE A 224 -8.60 10.08 -19.87
C ILE A 224 -8.67 11.56 -20.30
N PRO A 225 -8.52 11.94 -21.58
CA PRO A 225 -8.70 13.35 -21.99
C PRO A 225 -10.04 13.94 -21.55
N ALA A 226 -11.14 13.20 -21.74
CA ALA A 226 -12.47 13.63 -21.33
C ALA A 226 -12.61 13.75 -19.80
N PHE A 227 -11.93 12.87 -19.04
CA PHE A 227 -11.86 13.00 -17.58
C PHE A 227 -11.15 14.30 -17.17
N TYR A 228 -10.03 14.64 -17.80
CA TYR A 228 -9.30 15.89 -17.55
C TYR A 228 -10.11 17.14 -17.91
N ASP A 229 -10.90 17.09 -18.99
CA ASP A 229 -11.86 18.14 -19.32
C ASP A 229 -12.92 18.31 -18.22
N GLY A 230 -13.44 17.19 -17.70
CA GLY A 230 -14.47 17.17 -16.65
C GLY A 230 -14.02 17.78 -15.32
N ILE A 231 -12.73 17.70 -14.99
CA ILE A 231 -12.14 18.34 -13.80
C ILE A 231 -11.57 19.74 -14.08
N GLN A 232 -11.91 20.33 -15.23
CA GLN A 232 -11.47 21.67 -15.66
C GLN A 232 -9.94 21.82 -15.74
N ARG A 233 -9.24 20.73 -16.07
CA ARG A 233 -7.79 20.70 -16.25
C ARG A 233 -7.44 20.04 -17.58
N PRO A 234 -7.91 20.53 -18.75
CA PRO A 234 -7.64 19.86 -20.03
C PRO A 234 -6.15 19.58 -20.23
N LEU A 235 -5.84 18.44 -20.86
CA LEU A 235 -4.49 18.03 -21.23
C LEU A 235 -3.97 18.91 -22.37
N GLN A 236 -3.48 20.10 -22.02
CA GLN A 236 -2.87 21.02 -22.97
C GLN A 236 -1.50 20.49 -23.39
N ASP A 237 -1.22 20.47 -24.69
CA ASP A 237 0.07 20.09 -25.27
C ASP A 237 0.57 18.68 -24.90
N PHE A 238 -0.33 17.77 -24.49
CA PHE A 238 0.04 16.36 -24.26
C PHE A 238 0.46 15.70 -25.56
N VAL A 239 1.70 15.19 -25.58
CA VAL A 239 2.26 14.45 -26.72
C VAL A 239 2.32 12.96 -26.36
N PRO A 240 1.59 12.08 -27.07
CA PRO A 240 1.69 10.64 -26.83
C PRO A 240 3.09 10.13 -27.13
N LEU A 241 3.52 9.12 -26.38
CA LEU A 241 4.81 8.45 -26.54
C LEU A 241 4.87 7.55 -27.77
N GLY A 242 3.70 7.14 -28.30
CA GLY A 242 3.61 6.13 -29.35
C GLY A 242 3.81 4.69 -28.85
N GLN A 243 3.92 4.52 -27.53
CA GLN A 243 4.03 3.25 -26.82
C GLN A 243 3.09 3.26 -25.61
N THR A 244 2.94 2.10 -24.96
CA THR A 244 2.15 1.97 -23.74
C THR A 244 2.68 2.86 -22.61
N ALA A 245 1.98 2.95 -21.48
CA ALA A 245 2.41 3.73 -20.30
C ALA A 245 3.72 3.25 -19.61
N ILE A 246 4.47 2.33 -20.25
CA ILE A 246 5.72 1.72 -19.81
C ILE A 246 6.87 2.24 -20.66
#